data_AF-A0A7W0A4I9-F1
#
_entry.id   AF-A0A7W0A4I9-F1
#
_cell.length_a   1.000
_cell.length_b   1.000
_cell.length_c   1.000
_cell.angle_alpha   90.00
_cell.angle_beta   90.00
_cell.angle_gamma   90.00
#
_symmetry.space_group_name_H-M   'P 1'
#
loop_
_entity.id
_entity.type
_entity.pdbx_description
1 polymer ?
#
loop_
_entity_poly.entity_id
_entity_poly.type
_entity_poly.pdbx_seq_one_letter_code
_entity_poly.pdbx_strand_id
1 'polypeptide(L)'
;WNLTFIVTGNLCALLRLESGATDRWTASDAADGIERAVSPERLAQLHRCIPTPDAESLAPALRASAELGAEVCASIASRTGQLWPEKFATEMVALLDK
;
A
#
# COMPACT_ATOMS: atom_id res chain seq x y z
N TRP A 1 4.56 -10.05 13.16
CA TRP A 1 5.80 -9.30 12.89
C TRP A 1 6.27 -9.41 11.45
N ASN A 2 6.42 -10.60 10.85
CA ASN A 2 6.92 -10.71 9.46
C ASN A 2 5.91 -10.27 8.37
N LEU A 3 4.61 -10.57 8.56
CA LEU A 3 3.55 -10.23 7.59
C LEU A 3 3.40 -8.71 7.38
N THR A 4 3.32 -7.94 8.47
CA THR A 4 3.14 -6.48 8.42
C THR A 4 4.30 -5.80 7.70
N PHE A 5 5.53 -6.23 7.96
CA PHE A 5 6.72 -5.71 7.27
C PHE A 5 6.65 -5.92 5.75
N ILE A 6 6.28 -7.13 5.30
CA ILE A 6 6.15 -7.46 3.87
C ILE A 6 5.03 -6.64 3.23
N VAL A 7 3.88 -6.54 3.89
CA VAL A 7 2.71 -5.80 3.36
C VAL A 7 3.03 -4.31 3.24
N THR A 8 3.56 -3.68 4.30
CA THR A 8 3.89 -2.25 4.26
C THR A 8 5.03 -1.96 3.28
N GLY A 9 6.04 -2.83 3.17
CA GLY A 9 7.10 -2.68 2.16
C GLY A 9 6.58 -2.73 0.72
N ASN A 10 5.66 -3.65 0.43
CA ASN A 10 5.01 -3.73 -0.89
C ASN A 10 4.14 -2.50 -1.17
N LEU A 11 3.44 -1.96 -0.17
CA LEU A 11 2.69 -0.71 -0.31
C LEU A 11 3.62 0.47 -0.62
N CYS A 12 4.78 0.58 0.04
CA CYS A 12 5.77 1.60 -0.29
C CYS A 12 6.23 1.50 -1.76
N ALA A 13 6.45 0.28 -2.27
CA ALA A 13 6.83 0.05 -3.65
C ALA A 13 5.72 0.47 -4.64
N LEU A 14 4.47 0.12 -4.35
CA LEU A 14 3.31 0.54 -5.15
C LEU A 14 3.12 2.05 -5.17
N LEU A 15 3.26 2.72 -4.02
CA LEU A 15 3.14 4.17 -3.92
C LEU A 15 4.27 4.90 -4.67
N ARG A 16 5.48 4.34 -4.69
CA ARG A 16 6.58 4.84 -5.55
C ARG A 16 6.28 4.69 -7.02
N LEU A 17 5.75 3.54 -7.43
CA LEU A 17 5.30 3.34 -8.81
C LEU A 17 4.23 4.37 -9.19
N GLU A 18 3.25 4.58 -8.31
CA GLU A 18 2.21 5.57 -8.54
C GLU A 18 2.75 6.99 -8.62
N SER A 19 3.74 7.36 -7.81
CA SER A 19 4.34 8.71 -7.87
C SER A 19 5.34 8.88 -9.01
N GLY A 20 5.70 7.81 -9.73
CA GLY A 20 6.78 7.83 -10.71
C GLY A 20 8.19 7.93 -10.10
N ALA A 21 8.33 7.81 -8.77
CA ALA A 21 9.59 7.93 -8.04
C ALA A 21 10.39 6.62 -8.06
N THR A 22 10.70 6.11 -9.26
CA THR A 22 11.31 4.78 -9.50
C THR A 22 12.84 4.78 -9.58
N ASP A 23 13.47 5.96 -9.61
CA ASP A 23 14.92 6.13 -9.82
C ASP A 23 15.82 5.40 -8.79
N ARG A 24 15.27 5.02 -7.63
CA ARG A 24 16.02 4.47 -6.48
C ARG A 24 15.84 2.96 -6.24
N TRP A 25 15.24 2.22 -7.18
CA TRP A 25 14.81 0.83 -6.95
C TRP A 25 15.95 -0.18 -6.78
N THR A 26 17.08 0.00 -7.47
CA THR A 26 18.10 -1.06 -7.61
C THR A 26 19.00 -1.27 -6.40
N ALA A 27 18.96 -0.39 -5.38
CA ALA A 27 19.89 -0.45 -4.25
C ALA A 27 19.32 -0.01 -2.89
N SER A 28 18.01 0.25 -2.78
CA SER A 28 17.39 0.81 -1.58
C SER A 28 16.06 0.15 -1.26
N ASP A 29 15.74 0.06 0.03
CA ASP A 29 14.40 -0.32 0.49
C ASP A 29 13.37 0.68 -0.07
N ALA A 30 12.22 0.19 -0.51
CA ALA A 30 11.11 1.03 -0.96
C ALA A 30 10.63 1.99 0.13
N ALA A 31 10.82 1.68 1.41
CA ALA A 31 10.50 2.57 2.52
C ALA A 31 11.47 3.77 2.65
N ASP A 32 12.70 3.70 2.14
CA ASP A 32 13.73 4.72 2.41
C ASP A 32 13.41 6.09 1.78
N GLY A 33 13.02 7.06 2.61
CA GLY A 33 12.65 8.40 2.15
C GLY A 33 11.30 8.47 1.44
N ILE A 34 10.39 7.55 1.76
CA ILE A 34 9.03 7.51 1.18
C ILE A 34 8.27 8.82 1.38
N GLU A 35 8.51 9.54 2.48
CA GLU A 35 7.88 10.83 2.81
C GLU A 35 8.21 11.94 1.81
N ARG A 36 9.30 11.80 1.06
CA ARG A 36 9.69 12.72 -0.02
C ARG A 36 9.22 12.25 -1.40
N ALA A 37 8.84 11.00 -1.52
CA ALA A 37 8.47 10.37 -2.79
C ALA A 37 6.97 10.48 -3.10
N VAL A 38 6.11 10.55 -2.08
CA VAL A 38 4.65 10.47 -2.23
C VAL A 38 3.97 11.76 -1.75
N SER A 39 2.71 11.96 -2.14
CA SER A 39 1.92 13.10 -1.66
C SER A 39 1.64 13.00 -0.15
N PRO A 40 1.38 14.12 0.54
CA PRO A 40 1.00 14.11 1.96
C PRO A 40 -0.24 13.25 2.24
N GLU A 41 -1.19 13.22 1.29
CA GLU A 41 -2.39 12.39 1.37
C GLU A 41 -2.05 10.90 1.35
N ARG A 42 -1.23 10.46 0.38
CA ARG A 42 -0.76 9.06 0.32
C ARG A 42 0.04 8.66 1.55
N LEU A 43 0.88 9.56 2.06
CA LEU A 43 1.63 9.31 3.29
C LEU A 43 0.70 9.13 4.50
N ALA A 44 -0.34 9.95 4.63
CA ALA A 44 -1.34 9.79 5.67
C ALA A 44 -2.10 8.46 5.55
N GLN A 45 -2.43 8.02 4.34
CA GLN A 45 -3.05 6.71 4.12
C GLN A 45 -2.10 5.56 4.48
N LEU A 46 -0.82 5.65 4.11
CA LEU A 46 0.21 4.67 4.46
C LEU A 46 0.40 4.54 5.98
N HIS A 47 0.38 5.65 6.72
CA HIS A 47 0.48 5.60 8.19
C HIS A 47 -0.65 4.80 8.83
N ARG A 48 -1.87 4.81 8.26
CA ARG A 48 -2.99 4.00 8.77
C ARG A 48 -2.80 2.50 8.56
N CYS A 49 -1.85 2.10 7.72
CA CYS A 49 -1.52 0.70 7.45
C CYS A 49 -0.54 0.11 8.48
N ILE A 50 -0.04 0.93 9.41
CA ILE A 50 0.92 0.52 10.43
C ILE A 50 0.15 0.27 11.74
N PRO A 51 0.08 -0.97 12.24
CA PRO A 51 -0.56 -1.26 13.51
C PRO A 51 0.25 -0.66 14.67
N THR A 52 -0.45 -0.24 15.72
CA THR A 52 0.16 0.18 16.98
C THR A 52 0.45 -1.05 17.86
N PRO A 53 1.07 -0.90 19.03
CA PRO A 53 1.24 -2.01 19.97
C PRO A 53 -0.08 -2.60 20.50
N ASP A 54 -1.21 -1.93 20.27
CA ASP A 54 -2.54 -2.42 20.64
C ASP A 54 -2.98 -3.57 19.72
N ALA A 55 -3.45 -4.67 20.32
CA ALA A 55 -3.88 -5.86 19.60
C ALA A 55 -5.09 -5.58 18.69
N GLU A 56 -5.95 -4.64 19.08
CA GLU A 56 -7.13 -4.24 18.30
C GLU A 56 -6.75 -3.41 17.06
N SER A 57 -5.51 -2.91 16.97
CA SER A 57 -5.03 -2.12 15.83
C SER A 57 -4.65 -2.93 14.60
N LEU A 58 -4.45 -4.25 14.74
CA LEU A 58 -3.97 -5.09 13.64
C LEU A 58 -5.00 -5.24 12.51
N ALA A 59 -6.25 -5.58 12.86
CA ALA A 59 -7.33 -5.73 11.90
C ALA A 59 -7.59 -4.45 11.07
N PRO A 60 -7.77 -3.26 11.67
CA PRO A 60 -7.97 -2.04 10.90
C PRO A 60 -6.73 -1.67 10.06
N ALA A 61 -5.51 -1.93 10.52
CA ALA A 61 -4.30 -1.67 9.74
C ALA A 61 -4.20 -2.60 8.51
N LEU A 62 -4.57 -3.87 8.63
CA LEU A 62 -4.63 -4.81 7.51
C LEU A 62 -5.72 -4.41 6.51
N ARG A 63 -6.89 -3.99 6.98
CA ARG A 63 -7.96 -3.46 6.12
C ARG A 63 -7.49 -2.23 5.35
N ALA A 64 -6.92 -1.24 6.04
CA ALA A 64 -6.36 -0.05 5.40
C ALA A 64 -5.29 -0.39 4.36
N SER A 65 -4.48 -1.43 4.64
CA SER A 65 -3.47 -1.94 3.69
C SER A 65 -4.11 -2.50 2.41
N ALA A 66 -5.18 -3.29 2.54
CA ALA A 66 -5.89 -3.87 1.41
C ALA A 66 -6.59 -2.80 0.57
N GLU A 67 -7.25 -1.84 1.23
CA GLU A 67 -7.91 -0.71 0.58
C GLU A 67 -6.91 0.17 -0.20
N LEU A 68 -5.81 0.56 0.46
CA LEU A 68 -4.76 1.36 -0.17
C LEU A 68 -4.10 0.62 -1.33
N GLY A 69 -3.78 -0.66 -1.16
CA GLY A 69 -3.21 -1.49 -2.22
C GLY A 69 -4.13 -1.59 -3.43
N ALA A 70 -5.44 -1.83 -3.21
CA ALA A 70 -6.43 -1.89 -4.27
C ALA A 70 -6.54 -0.57 -5.04
N GLU A 71 -6.57 0.55 -4.32
CA GLU A 71 -6.67 1.89 -4.89
C GLU A 71 -5.45 2.24 -5.74
N VAL A 72 -4.24 2.03 -5.21
CA VAL A 72 -2.98 2.35 -5.89
C VAL A 72 -2.79 1.47 -7.12
N CYS A 73 -3.11 0.18 -7.04
CA CYS A 73 -3.06 -0.71 -8.19
C CYS A 73 -4.05 -0.31 -9.30
N ALA A 74 -5.28 0.06 -8.95
CA ALA A 74 -6.26 0.57 -9.91
C ALA A 74 -5.79 1.89 -10.57
N SER A 75 -5.21 2.79 -9.77
CA SER A 75 -4.60 4.04 -10.24
C SER A 75 -3.43 3.78 -11.20
N ILE A 76 -2.53 2.84 -10.91
CA ILE A 76 -1.43 2.46 -11.82
C ILE A 76 -1.98 1.85 -13.11
N ALA A 77 -2.89 0.89 -13.00
CA ALA A 77 -3.48 0.18 -14.13
C ALA A 77 -4.18 1.14 -15.11
N SER A 78 -4.94 2.12 -14.60
CA SER A 78 -5.60 3.12 -15.44
C SER A 78 -4.62 3.99 -16.24
N ARG A 79 -3.41 4.22 -15.72
CA ARG A 79 -2.35 5.01 -16.40
C ARG A 79 -1.49 4.19 -17.35
N THR A 80 -1.32 2.90 -17.09
CA THR A 80 -0.48 2.00 -17.91
C THR A 80 -1.28 1.20 -18.94
N GLY A 81 -2.61 1.23 -18.87
CA GLY A 81 -3.49 0.42 -19.72
C GLY A 81 -3.47 -1.08 -19.38
N GLN A 82 -2.89 -1.45 -18.23
CA GLN A 82 -2.88 -2.84 -17.76
C GLN A 82 -4.23 -3.22 -17.15
N LEU A 83 -4.55 -4.51 -17.18
CA LEU A 83 -5.75 -5.03 -16.53
C LEU A 83 -5.52 -5.14 -15.03
N TRP A 84 -6.47 -4.66 -14.23
CA TRP A 84 -6.51 -4.83 -12.78
C TRP A 84 -7.70 -5.71 -12.38
N PRO A 85 -7.50 -6.80 -11.60
CA PRO A 85 -8.60 -7.65 -11.15
C PRO A 85 -9.39 -6.99 -10.00
N GLU A 86 -10.15 -5.95 -10.33
CA GLU A 86 -10.96 -5.16 -9.37
C GLU A 86 -11.88 -6.03 -8.50
N LYS A 87 -12.51 -7.04 -9.11
CA LYS A 87 -13.38 -7.98 -8.40
C LYS A 87 -12.64 -8.73 -7.29
N PHE A 88 -11.44 -9.22 -7.58
CA PHE A 88 -10.62 -9.93 -6.60
C PHE A 88 -10.14 -8.98 -5.49
N ALA A 89 -9.74 -7.76 -5.85
CA ALA A 89 -9.36 -6.74 -4.86
C ALA A 89 -10.52 -6.41 -3.90
N THR A 90 -11.74 -6.32 -4.43
CA THR A 90 -12.97 -6.07 -3.65
C THR A 90 -13.27 -7.23 -2.70
N GLU A 91 -13.17 -8.47 -3.19
CA GLU A 91 -13.36 -9.67 -2.38
C GLU A 91 -12.32 -9.76 -1.24
N MET A 92 -11.07 -9.39 -1.50
CA MET A 92 -10.01 -9.34 -0.48
C MET A 92 -10.29 -8.34 0.64
N VAL A 93 -10.76 -7.13 0.30
CA VAL A 93 -11.16 -6.13 1.32
C VAL A 93 -12.33 -6.67 2.14
N ALA A 94 -13.34 -7.26 1.49
CA ALA A 94 -14.51 -7.81 2.18
C ALA A 94 -14.20 -9.00 3.12
N LEU A 95 -13.09 -9.72 2.91
CA LEU A 95 -12.64 -10.76 3.84
C LEU A 95 -12.11 -10.20 5.15
N LEU A 96 -11.65 -8.95 5.17
CA LEU A 96 -11.11 -8.26 6.33
C LEU A 96 -12.19 -7.52 7.14
N ASP A 97 -13.44 -7.58 6.69
CA ASP A 97 -14.63 -7.01 7.35
C ASP A 97 -15.33 -8.00 8.28
N LYS A 98 -14.86 -9.25 8.33
CA LYS A 98 -15.42 -10.35 9.12
C LYS A 98 -14.62 -10.60 10.39
#